data_AF-A0A7S0UFX2-F1
#
_entry.id   AF-A0A7S0UFX2-F1
#
_cell.length_a   1.000
_cell.length_b   1.000
_cell.length_c   1.000
_cell.angle_alpha   90.00
_cell.angle_beta   90.00
_cell.angle_gamma   90.00
#
_symmetry.space_group_name_H-M   'P 1'
#
loop_
_entity.id
_entity.type
_entity.pdbx_description
1 polymer ?
#
loop_
_entity_poly.entity_id
_entity_poly.type
_entity_poly.pdbx_seq_one_letter_code
_entity_poly.pdbx_strand_id
1 'polypeptide(L)'
;MSSRPVSRGRASASPGAQKADEIIERIRKSNEIKHSKHSKPLPAKSTVGIVLEGTQVNIVVPGSPSSKEVNGERIEPGDVVKAIDGKAVTTSDVIQKLRGQDKPGTRVKLTLEKAGGKGIKEVELTRADMRSVMNIKDLYMALGELNTVAREPTAEELQPIVEQVDACVSLVLEWMHLSQVSLMGSNDDLEAAVRQLAEDTEQGAAAQADKGKAEKELEEAQKELEKALSKVKMLEAAAMESQRDSSRAGEAVKKAREAQEEEKRAKEQLGKERDLVKDLTKEAKGLREELAKVGKEMEAAKAATAKIEAEMKRKVEVVEERAARQVQALEASARLEREAAASKGAGGGGDARR
;
A
#
# COMPACT_ATOMS: atom_id res chain seq x y z
N MET A 1 0.93 38.78 -48.04
CA MET A 1 2.02 38.64 -47.04
C MET A 1 2.08 37.19 -46.61
N SER A 2 3.10 36.45 -47.08
CA SER A 2 3.24 35.00 -46.90
C SER A 2 4.14 34.73 -45.70
N SER A 3 3.60 34.10 -44.65
CA SER A 3 4.36 33.66 -43.48
C SER A 3 5.09 32.35 -43.78
N ARG A 4 6.42 32.35 -43.63
CA ARG A 4 7.22 31.13 -43.72
C ARG A 4 7.23 30.41 -42.36
N PRO A 5 7.16 29.07 -42.33
CA PRO A 5 7.23 28.29 -41.10
C PRO A 5 8.67 28.26 -40.57
N VAL A 6 8.81 28.51 -39.27
CA VAL A 6 10.08 28.44 -38.55
C VAL A 6 10.41 26.97 -38.28
N SER A 7 11.41 26.44 -38.97
CA SER A 7 11.93 25.08 -38.73
C SER A 7 12.67 25.05 -37.39
N ARG A 8 12.09 24.40 -36.37
CA ARG A 8 12.79 24.07 -35.13
C ARG A 8 13.81 22.97 -35.43
N GLY A 9 15.09 23.32 -35.47
CA GLY A 9 16.18 22.36 -35.59
C GLY A 9 16.16 21.38 -34.40
N ARG A 10 16.03 20.09 -34.68
CA ARG A 10 16.26 19.03 -33.70
C ARG A 10 17.74 19.08 -33.31
N ALA A 11 18.02 19.43 -32.06
CA ALA A 11 19.35 19.29 -31.49
C ALA A 11 19.79 17.82 -31.61
N SER A 12 20.93 17.58 -32.24
CA SER A 12 21.54 16.26 -32.34
C SER A 12 21.86 15.76 -30.94
N ALA A 13 21.30 14.60 -30.57
CA ALA A 13 21.59 13.93 -29.31
C ALA A 13 23.10 13.75 -29.14
N SER A 14 23.60 13.95 -27.92
CA SER A 14 25.03 13.86 -27.63
C SER A 14 25.57 12.45 -27.92
N PRO A 15 26.85 12.28 -28.28
CA PRO A 15 27.45 10.98 -28.59
C PRO A 15 27.31 9.94 -27.46
N GLY A 16 27.12 10.38 -26.21
CA GLY A 16 26.85 9.52 -25.07
C GLY A 16 25.44 8.92 -25.06
N ALA A 17 24.43 9.67 -25.51
CA ALA A 17 23.05 9.18 -25.58
C ALA A 17 22.89 8.07 -26.64
N GLN A 18 23.60 8.21 -27.78
CA GLN A 18 23.59 7.20 -28.85
C GLN A 18 24.18 5.86 -28.40
N LYS A 19 25.26 5.87 -27.59
CA LYS A 19 25.85 4.64 -27.05
C LYS A 19 24.96 3.96 -26.01
N ALA A 20 24.26 4.73 -25.18
CA ALA A 20 23.32 4.19 -24.20
C ALA A 20 22.15 3.46 -24.88
N ASP A 21 21.57 4.07 -25.93
CA ASP A 21 20.49 3.46 -26.71
C ASP A 21 20.95 2.16 -27.40
N GLU A 22 22.17 2.12 -27.92
CA GLU A 22 22.75 0.93 -28.56
C GLU A 22 22.97 -0.23 -27.56
N ILE A 23 23.41 0.07 -26.33
CA ILE A 23 23.58 -0.91 -25.26
C ILE A 23 22.21 -1.46 -24.81
N ILE A 24 21.22 -0.59 -24.63
CA ILE A 24 19.85 -0.99 -24.25
C ILE A 24 19.23 -1.90 -25.32
N GLU A 25 19.42 -1.60 -26.61
CA GLU A 25 18.92 -2.43 -27.71
C GLU A 25 19.62 -3.80 -27.77
N ARG A 26 20.92 -3.85 -27.47
CA ARG A 26 21.70 -5.10 -27.43
C ARG A 26 21.30 -5.98 -26.25
N ILE A 27 21.02 -5.40 -25.07
CA ILE A 27 20.49 -6.11 -23.90
C ILE A 27 19.09 -6.66 -24.19
N ARG A 28 18.19 -5.86 -24.78
CA ARG A 28 16.85 -6.33 -25.19
C ARG A 28 16.94 -7.53 -26.12
N LYS A 29 17.74 -7.45 -27.19
CA LYS A 29 17.93 -8.55 -28.13
C LYS A 29 18.56 -9.78 -27.47
N SER A 30 19.53 -9.62 -26.58
CA SER A 30 20.19 -10.75 -25.90
C SER A 30 19.24 -11.48 -24.93
N ASN A 31 18.40 -10.74 -24.20
CA ASN A 31 17.37 -11.31 -23.33
C ASN A 31 16.23 -11.96 -24.11
N GLU A 32 15.84 -11.35 -25.23
CA GLU A 32 14.89 -11.95 -26.16
C GLU A 32 15.44 -13.25 -26.73
N ILE A 33 16.75 -13.35 -27.02
CA ILE A 33 17.39 -14.58 -27.53
C ILE A 33 17.53 -15.68 -26.47
N LYS A 34 17.84 -15.34 -25.21
CA LYS A 34 17.98 -16.35 -24.13
C LYS A 34 16.63 -16.94 -23.70
N HIS A 35 15.53 -16.19 -23.80
CA HIS A 35 14.20 -16.70 -23.45
C HIS A 35 13.34 -17.12 -24.65
N SER A 36 13.59 -16.65 -25.88
CA SER A 36 12.77 -16.99 -27.06
C SER A 36 13.05 -18.36 -27.66
N LYS A 37 14.24 -18.94 -27.45
CA LYS A 37 14.55 -20.23 -28.12
C LYS A 37 13.71 -21.40 -27.60
N HIS A 38 13.08 -21.30 -26.42
CA HIS A 38 12.23 -22.36 -25.85
C HIS A 38 10.87 -21.94 -25.26
N SER A 39 10.45 -20.68 -25.25
CA SER A 39 9.25 -20.31 -24.50
C SER A 39 8.01 -20.11 -25.38
N LYS A 40 7.11 -21.09 -25.35
CA LYS A 40 5.68 -20.73 -25.34
C LYS A 40 5.51 -19.68 -24.22
N PRO A 41 4.76 -18.59 -24.44
CA PRO A 41 4.55 -17.57 -23.42
C PRO A 41 4.15 -18.26 -22.11
N LEU A 42 4.94 -18.06 -21.06
CA LEU A 42 4.71 -18.76 -19.79
C LEU A 42 3.29 -18.40 -19.32
N PRO A 43 2.42 -19.39 -19.05
CA PRO A 43 0.99 -19.18 -18.89
C PRO A 43 0.57 -18.56 -17.55
N ALA A 44 1.52 -18.12 -16.71
CA ALA A 44 1.23 -17.53 -15.40
C ALA A 44 1.85 -16.14 -15.28
N LYS A 45 1.07 -15.17 -14.80
CA LYS A 45 1.50 -13.78 -14.60
C LYS A 45 2.00 -13.53 -13.18
N SER A 46 1.64 -14.36 -12.20
CA SER A 46 1.94 -14.12 -10.79
C SER A 46 2.48 -15.32 -10.01
N THR A 47 3.28 -15.05 -8.99
CA THR A 47 3.90 -16.04 -8.10
C THR A 47 4.19 -15.46 -6.71
N VAL A 48 4.41 -16.30 -5.71
CA VAL A 48 4.94 -15.88 -4.39
C VAL A 48 6.45 -16.10 -4.26
N GLY A 49 7.09 -16.69 -5.28
CA GLY A 49 8.53 -16.94 -5.31
C GLY A 49 8.99 -18.17 -4.54
N ILE A 50 8.15 -19.20 -4.45
CA ILE A 50 8.55 -20.54 -4.00
C ILE A 50 8.57 -21.50 -5.17
N VAL A 51 9.51 -22.44 -5.14
CA VAL A 51 9.56 -23.60 -6.03
C VAL A 51 9.12 -24.81 -5.21
N LEU A 52 8.08 -25.49 -5.67
CA LEU A 52 7.50 -26.64 -4.99
C LEU A 52 7.92 -27.95 -5.65
N GLU A 53 8.21 -28.96 -4.82
CA GLU A 53 8.28 -30.36 -5.21
C GLU A 53 7.09 -31.09 -4.59
N GLY A 54 6.07 -31.34 -5.40
CA GLY A 54 4.74 -31.68 -4.88
C GLY A 54 4.18 -30.55 -4.03
N THR A 55 3.89 -30.82 -2.75
CA THR A 55 3.46 -29.81 -1.77
C THR A 55 4.59 -29.27 -0.91
N GLN A 56 5.82 -29.79 -1.05
CA GLN A 56 6.97 -29.37 -0.25
C GLN A 56 7.68 -28.19 -0.89
N VAL A 57 8.07 -27.21 -0.09
CA VAL A 57 8.90 -26.08 -0.50
C VAL A 57 10.32 -26.59 -0.73
N ASN A 58 10.77 -26.60 -1.97
CA ASN A 58 12.15 -26.97 -2.30
C ASN A 58 13.05 -25.73 -2.25
N ILE A 59 12.67 -24.66 -2.95
CA ILE A 59 13.46 -23.43 -3.03
C ILE A 59 12.59 -22.22 -2.71
N VAL A 60 13.16 -21.30 -1.94
CA VAL A 60 12.59 -19.96 -1.73
C VAL A 60 13.46 -18.97 -2.50
N VAL A 61 12.87 -18.27 -3.47
CA VAL A 61 13.60 -17.31 -4.32
C VAL A 61 13.99 -16.10 -3.45
N PRO A 62 15.28 -15.76 -3.34
CA PRO A 62 15.72 -14.59 -2.56
C PRO A 62 15.10 -13.30 -3.10
N GLY A 63 14.74 -12.37 -2.21
CA GLY A 63 14.09 -11.10 -2.59
C GLY A 63 12.62 -11.21 -3.00
N SER A 64 12.10 -12.42 -3.20
CA SER A 64 10.69 -12.65 -3.51
C SER A 64 9.77 -12.47 -2.29
N PRO A 65 8.43 -12.37 -2.46
CA PRO A 65 7.48 -12.23 -1.35
C PRO A 65 7.66 -13.30 -0.27
N SER A 66 7.90 -14.56 -0.66
CA SER A 66 8.10 -15.67 0.27
C SER A 66 9.41 -15.64 1.05
N SER A 67 10.41 -14.87 0.60
CA SER A 67 11.68 -14.68 1.33
C SER A 67 11.58 -13.67 2.48
N LYS A 68 10.51 -12.84 2.47
CA LYS A 68 10.27 -11.84 3.52
C LYS A 68 9.77 -12.54 4.78
N GLU A 69 10.17 -11.97 5.92
CA GLU A 69 9.63 -12.38 7.21
C GLU A 69 8.24 -11.78 7.37
N VAL A 70 7.26 -12.62 7.72
CA VAL A 70 5.87 -12.23 7.93
C VAL A 70 5.46 -12.77 9.29
N ASN A 71 4.99 -11.88 10.18
CA ASN A 71 4.61 -12.23 11.55
C ASN A 71 5.71 -12.90 12.38
N GLY A 72 6.98 -12.53 12.16
CA GLY A 72 8.11 -13.13 12.89
C GLY A 72 8.59 -14.47 12.31
N GLU A 73 8.01 -14.91 11.20
CA GLU A 73 8.32 -16.21 10.62
C GLU A 73 8.71 -16.10 9.15
N ARG A 74 9.68 -16.92 8.74
CA ARG A 74 10.13 -17.06 7.35
C ARG A 74 9.74 -18.43 6.79
N ILE A 75 9.36 -18.48 5.52
CA ILE A 75 9.18 -19.73 4.77
C ILE A 75 10.56 -20.31 4.47
N GLU A 76 10.74 -21.59 4.78
CA GLU A 76 12.02 -22.27 4.65
C GLU A 76 11.90 -23.47 3.70
N PRO A 77 12.99 -23.84 3.00
CA PRO A 77 13.08 -25.13 2.34
C PRO A 77 12.73 -26.27 3.30
N GLY A 78 11.90 -27.20 2.82
CA GLY A 78 11.39 -28.33 3.57
C GLY A 78 9.99 -28.14 4.18
N ASP A 79 9.49 -26.90 4.29
CA ASP A 79 8.12 -26.62 4.73
C ASP A 79 7.10 -27.27 3.79
N VAL A 80 5.97 -27.77 4.30
CA VAL A 80 4.94 -28.46 3.50
C VAL A 80 3.66 -27.63 3.45
N VAL A 81 3.20 -27.29 2.24
CA VAL A 81 1.94 -26.56 2.04
C VAL A 81 0.77 -27.50 2.31
N LYS A 82 -0.03 -27.19 3.35
CA LYS A 82 -1.22 -27.94 3.74
C LYS A 82 -2.50 -27.32 3.21
N ALA A 83 -2.58 -25.99 3.23
CA ALA A 83 -3.74 -25.27 2.71
C ALA A 83 -3.33 -23.93 2.06
N ILE A 84 -4.17 -23.48 1.13
CA ILE A 84 -4.08 -22.19 0.45
C ILE A 84 -5.46 -21.53 0.53
N ASP A 85 -5.52 -20.32 1.08
CA ASP A 85 -6.76 -19.56 1.31
C ASP A 85 -7.82 -20.40 2.06
N GLY A 86 -7.37 -21.13 3.09
CA GLY A 86 -8.20 -22.01 3.91
C GLY A 86 -8.62 -23.33 3.24
N LYS A 87 -8.22 -23.59 1.99
CA LYS A 87 -8.55 -24.81 1.26
C LYS A 87 -7.36 -25.77 1.28
N ALA A 88 -7.59 -26.99 1.77
CA ALA A 88 -6.58 -28.04 1.75
C ALA A 88 -6.03 -28.26 0.33
N VAL A 89 -4.74 -28.56 0.20
CA VAL A 89 -4.08 -28.79 -1.10
C VAL A 89 -3.50 -30.18 -1.23
N THR A 90 -3.34 -30.61 -2.48
CA THR A 90 -2.76 -31.88 -2.93
C THR A 90 -1.64 -31.58 -3.93
N THR A 91 -0.81 -32.57 -4.22
CA THR A 91 0.25 -32.45 -5.24
C THR A 91 -0.26 -31.98 -6.60
N SER A 92 -1.46 -32.41 -7.01
CA SER A 92 -2.01 -32.08 -8.32
C SER A 92 -2.59 -30.66 -8.45
N ASP A 93 -3.05 -30.06 -7.36
CA ASP A 93 -3.80 -28.79 -7.40
C ASP A 93 -3.08 -27.61 -6.70
N VAL A 94 -1.99 -27.88 -5.97
CA VAL A 94 -1.25 -26.86 -5.21
C VAL A 94 -0.81 -25.69 -6.08
N ILE A 95 -0.30 -25.94 -7.29
CA ILE A 95 0.16 -24.89 -8.20
C ILE A 95 -1.01 -24.02 -8.68
N GLN A 96 -2.14 -24.65 -9.02
CA GLN A 96 -3.34 -23.92 -9.48
C GLN A 96 -3.91 -23.05 -8.35
N LYS A 97 -4.00 -23.59 -7.13
CA LYS A 97 -4.49 -22.87 -5.96
C LYS A 97 -3.56 -21.74 -5.54
N LEU A 98 -2.24 -21.96 -5.58
CA LEU A 98 -1.24 -20.95 -5.27
C LEU A 98 -1.35 -19.74 -6.21
N ARG A 99 -1.58 -19.99 -7.50
CA ARG A 99 -1.82 -18.94 -8.51
C ARG A 99 -3.11 -18.15 -8.26
N GLY A 100 -4.19 -18.82 -7.81
CA GLY A 100 -5.46 -18.16 -7.54
C GLY A 100 -6.00 -17.41 -8.76
N GLN A 101 -6.25 -16.10 -8.62
CA GLN A 101 -6.73 -15.22 -9.71
C GLN A 101 -5.63 -14.82 -10.72
N ASP A 102 -4.38 -15.26 -10.51
CA ASP A 102 -3.22 -14.94 -11.33
C ASP A 102 -3.00 -13.43 -11.57
N LYS A 103 -3.30 -12.62 -10.55
CA LYS A 103 -3.11 -11.16 -10.57
C LYS A 103 -2.02 -10.77 -9.57
N PRO A 104 -0.91 -10.14 -10.04
CA PRO A 104 0.06 -9.51 -9.15
C PRO A 104 -0.62 -8.52 -8.19
N GLY A 105 -0.11 -8.40 -6.97
CA GLY A 105 -0.66 -7.57 -5.90
C GLY A 105 -1.76 -8.24 -5.06
N THR A 106 -2.36 -9.33 -5.53
CA THR A 106 -3.35 -10.07 -4.73
C THR A 106 -2.69 -10.81 -3.57
N ARG A 107 -3.41 -10.95 -2.45
CA ARG A 107 -2.91 -11.68 -1.27
C ARG A 107 -3.26 -13.16 -1.35
N VAL A 108 -2.46 -13.98 -0.69
CA VAL A 108 -2.67 -15.43 -0.54
C VAL A 108 -2.26 -15.85 0.86
N LYS A 109 -3.12 -16.62 1.52
CA LYS A 109 -2.86 -17.18 2.84
C LYS A 109 -2.39 -18.61 2.70
N LEU A 110 -1.18 -18.91 3.17
CA LEU A 110 -0.60 -20.25 3.15
C LEU A 110 -0.61 -20.83 4.55
N THR A 111 -1.15 -22.04 4.70
CA THR A 111 -0.99 -22.84 5.90
C THR A 111 0.12 -23.86 5.63
N LEU A 112 1.23 -23.73 6.35
CA LEU A 112 2.46 -24.50 6.14
C LEU A 112 2.74 -25.35 7.38
N GLU A 113 3.12 -26.61 7.20
CA GLU A 113 3.73 -27.42 8.25
C GLU A 113 5.25 -27.25 8.18
N LYS A 114 5.88 -26.90 9.31
CA LYS A 114 7.34 -26.71 9.38
C LYS A 114 8.07 -28.02 9.11
N ALA A 115 9.23 -27.94 8.46
CA ALA A 115 10.10 -29.09 8.24
C ALA A 115 10.33 -29.90 9.56
N GLY A 116 10.10 -31.21 9.50
CA GLY A 116 10.19 -32.09 10.66
C GLY A 116 8.97 -32.08 11.60
N GLY A 117 7.82 -31.56 11.16
CA GLY A 117 6.55 -31.63 11.91
C GLY A 117 6.50 -30.71 13.13
N LYS A 118 7.34 -29.66 13.18
CA LYS A 118 7.49 -28.75 14.32
C LYS A 118 6.34 -27.75 14.51
N GLY A 119 5.14 -28.08 14.02
CA GLY A 119 3.95 -27.24 14.10
C GLY A 119 3.48 -26.71 12.75
N ILE A 120 2.29 -26.10 12.81
CA ILE A 120 1.61 -25.48 11.67
C ILE A 120 1.69 -23.96 11.84
N LYS A 121 2.03 -23.26 10.76
CA LYS A 121 2.04 -21.80 10.69
C LYS A 121 1.16 -21.28 9.57
N GLU A 122 0.65 -20.07 9.74
CA GLU A 122 -0.09 -19.36 8.71
C GLU A 122 0.66 -18.10 8.27
N VAL A 123 0.89 -17.99 6.96
CA VAL A 123 1.64 -16.88 6.37
C VAL A 123 0.80 -16.23 5.27
N GLU A 124 0.60 -14.92 5.35
CA GLU A 124 -0.09 -14.15 4.31
C GLU A 124 0.96 -13.47 3.41
N LEU A 125 0.96 -13.79 2.13
CA LEU A 125 1.89 -13.27 1.14
C LEU A 125 1.17 -12.47 0.07
N THR A 126 1.88 -11.50 -0.51
CA THR A 126 1.42 -10.80 -1.71
C THR A 126 2.01 -11.47 -2.95
N ARG A 127 1.18 -11.81 -3.94
CA ARG A 127 1.63 -12.34 -5.23
C ARG A 127 2.39 -11.24 -5.98
N ALA A 128 3.56 -11.55 -6.49
CA ALA A 128 4.37 -10.67 -7.34
C ALA A 128 4.28 -11.11 -8.81
N ASP A 129 4.66 -10.22 -9.73
CA ASP A 129 4.79 -10.57 -11.14
C ASP A 129 5.87 -11.64 -11.33
N MET A 130 5.55 -12.67 -12.12
CA MET A 130 6.45 -13.81 -12.29
C MET A 130 7.76 -13.43 -13.00
N ARG A 131 7.74 -12.50 -13.95
CA ARG A 131 8.97 -12.06 -14.63
C ARG A 131 9.87 -11.34 -13.64
N SER A 132 9.32 -10.47 -12.81
CA SER A 132 10.10 -9.79 -11.77
C SER A 132 10.77 -10.77 -10.82
N VAL A 133 10.06 -11.79 -10.37
CA VAL A 133 10.63 -12.82 -9.47
C VAL A 133 11.71 -13.65 -10.18
N MET A 134 11.53 -13.98 -11.46
CA MET A 134 12.55 -14.69 -12.23
C MET A 134 13.79 -13.83 -12.49
N ASN A 135 13.63 -12.54 -12.81
CA ASN A 135 14.75 -11.61 -12.98
C ASN A 135 15.58 -11.49 -11.69
N ILE A 136 14.90 -11.41 -10.54
CA ILE A 136 15.59 -11.40 -9.24
C ILE A 136 16.32 -12.72 -9.00
N LYS A 137 15.70 -13.86 -9.27
CA LYS A 137 16.35 -15.17 -9.17
C LYS A 137 17.62 -15.22 -10.04
N ASP A 138 17.52 -14.83 -11.30
CA ASP A 138 18.61 -14.89 -12.26
C ASP A 138 19.75 -13.94 -11.87
N LEU A 139 19.44 -12.79 -11.26
CA LEU A 139 20.43 -11.90 -10.63
C LEU A 139 21.20 -12.62 -9.51
N TYR A 140 20.49 -13.24 -8.56
CA TYR A 140 21.14 -13.94 -7.44
C TYR A 140 21.98 -15.13 -7.91
N MET A 141 21.53 -15.87 -8.93
CA MET A 141 22.30 -16.95 -9.53
C MET A 141 23.59 -16.40 -10.16
N ALA A 142 23.49 -15.33 -10.97
CA ALA A 142 24.65 -14.69 -11.59
C ALA A 142 25.64 -14.15 -10.54
N LEU A 143 25.15 -13.58 -9.44
CA LEU A 143 26.00 -13.15 -8.32
C LEU A 143 26.67 -14.32 -7.60
N GLY A 144 25.99 -15.47 -7.47
CA GLY A 144 26.56 -16.70 -6.91
C GLY A 144 27.67 -17.29 -7.78
N GLU A 145 27.44 -17.32 -9.09
CA GLU A 145 28.45 -17.71 -10.09
C GLU A 145 29.65 -16.75 -10.05
N LEU A 146 29.39 -15.43 -10.04
CA LEU A 146 30.43 -14.41 -9.90
C LEU A 146 31.26 -14.61 -8.64
N ASN A 147 30.63 -14.85 -7.49
CA ASN A 147 31.33 -15.08 -6.23
C ASN A 147 32.17 -16.37 -6.24
N THR A 148 31.76 -17.36 -7.02
CA THR A 148 32.52 -18.62 -7.18
C THR A 148 33.76 -18.39 -8.04
N VAL A 149 33.61 -17.71 -9.18
CA VAL A 149 34.71 -17.41 -10.12
C VAL A 149 35.67 -16.34 -9.56
N ALA A 150 35.17 -15.38 -8.78
CA ALA A 150 35.98 -14.33 -8.18
C ALA A 150 37.06 -14.84 -7.21
N ARG A 151 37.00 -16.09 -6.77
CA ARG A 151 38.03 -16.71 -5.94
C ARG A 151 39.33 -16.98 -6.73
N GLU A 152 39.22 -17.31 -8.02
CA GLU A 152 40.34 -17.56 -8.92
C GLU A 152 40.05 -16.93 -10.29
N PRO A 153 40.13 -15.58 -10.39
CA PRO A 153 39.59 -14.85 -11.53
C PRO A 153 40.48 -15.01 -12.77
N THR A 154 39.93 -15.59 -13.85
CA THR A 154 40.46 -15.40 -15.21
C THR A 154 39.62 -14.35 -15.94
N ALA A 155 40.29 -13.46 -16.70
CA ALA A 155 39.60 -12.36 -17.39
C ALA A 155 38.57 -12.87 -18.42
N GLU A 156 38.83 -14.02 -19.03
CA GLU A 156 37.96 -14.63 -20.05
C GLU A 156 36.66 -15.20 -19.46
N GLU A 157 36.72 -15.75 -18.24
CA GLU A 157 35.54 -16.33 -17.56
C GLU A 157 34.69 -15.26 -16.85
N LEU A 158 35.32 -14.17 -16.38
CA LEU A 158 34.64 -13.10 -15.66
C LEU A 158 33.74 -12.23 -16.55
N GLN A 159 34.21 -11.92 -17.76
CA GLN A 159 33.51 -11.01 -18.67
C GLN A 159 32.04 -11.39 -18.92
N PRO A 160 31.69 -12.63 -19.31
CA PRO A 160 30.29 -12.99 -19.56
C PRO A 160 29.41 -12.95 -18.30
N ILE A 161 29.97 -13.25 -17.13
CA ILE A 161 29.23 -13.21 -15.85
C ILE A 161 28.96 -11.77 -15.44
N VAL A 162 29.94 -10.87 -15.57
CA VAL A 162 29.77 -9.44 -15.28
C VAL A 162 28.71 -8.83 -16.21
N GLU A 163 28.73 -9.14 -17.50
CA GLU A 163 27.71 -8.70 -18.45
C GLU A 163 26.31 -9.21 -18.08
N GLN A 164 26.21 -10.46 -17.60
CA GLN A 164 24.95 -11.02 -17.14
C GLN A 164 24.46 -10.35 -15.85
N VAL A 165 25.34 -10.07 -14.89
CA VAL A 165 25.00 -9.33 -13.68
C VAL A 165 24.52 -7.92 -14.03
N ASP A 166 25.22 -7.21 -14.90
CA ASP A 166 24.85 -5.85 -15.33
C ASP A 166 23.47 -5.80 -16.01
N ALA A 167 23.19 -6.76 -16.88
CA ALA A 167 21.87 -6.90 -17.52
C ALA A 167 20.77 -7.18 -16.48
N CYS A 168 21.02 -8.07 -15.52
CA CYS A 168 20.06 -8.38 -14.46
C CYS A 168 19.82 -7.18 -13.51
N VAL A 169 20.88 -6.46 -13.14
CA VAL A 169 20.79 -5.24 -12.31
C VAL A 169 19.95 -4.18 -13.02
N SER A 170 20.19 -3.95 -14.31
CA SER A 170 19.42 -2.98 -15.11
C SER A 170 17.92 -3.30 -15.10
N LEU A 171 17.55 -4.57 -15.29
CA LEU A 171 16.14 -5.02 -15.25
C LEU A 171 15.51 -4.85 -13.87
N VAL A 172 16.26 -5.16 -12.80
CA VAL A 172 15.76 -5.01 -11.42
C VAL A 172 15.58 -3.52 -11.08
N LEU A 173 16.49 -2.65 -11.49
CA LEU A 173 16.37 -1.20 -11.29
C LEU A 173 15.17 -0.62 -12.03
N GLU A 174 14.94 -1.02 -13.28
CA GLU A 174 13.75 -0.61 -14.05
C GLU A 174 12.45 -1.06 -13.34
N TRP A 175 12.41 -2.30 -12.86
CA TRP A 175 11.26 -2.81 -12.11
C TRP A 175 11.05 -2.07 -10.78
N MET A 176 12.12 -1.79 -10.03
CA MET A 176 12.05 -1.00 -8.81
C MET A 176 11.49 0.40 -9.10
N HIS A 177 11.95 1.03 -10.17
CA HIS A 177 11.47 2.35 -10.55
C HIS A 177 9.98 2.33 -10.93
N LEU A 178 9.55 1.36 -11.75
CA LEU A 178 8.13 1.17 -12.09
C LEU A 178 7.26 0.91 -10.87
N SER A 179 7.75 0.09 -9.93
CA SER A 179 7.03 -0.21 -8.68
C SER A 179 6.92 1.04 -7.80
N GLN A 180 7.97 1.86 -7.75
CA GLN A 180 7.99 3.11 -7.01
C GLN A 180 7.04 4.14 -7.62
N VAL A 181 7.03 4.28 -8.95
CA VAL A 181 6.06 5.14 -9.67
C VAL A 181 4.63 4.66 -9.43
N SER A 182 4.37 3.35 -9.46
CA SER A 182 3.06 2.80 -9.14
C SER A 182 2.63 3.09 -7.70
N LEU A 183 3.55 3.00 -6.74
CA LEU A 183 3.29 3.33 -5.33
C LEU A 183 3.00 4.82 -5.15
N MET A 184 3.71 5.69 -5.88
CA MET A 184 3.47 7.13 -5.86
C MET A 184 2.14 7.49 -6.52
N GLY A 185 1.75 6.84 -7.63
CA GLY A 185 0.42 7.05 -8.23
C GLY A 185 -0.73 6.65 -7.31
N SER A 186 -0.57 5.58 -6.52
CA SER A 186 -1.54 5.22 -5.49
C SER A 186 -1.59 6.21 -4.31
N ASN A 187 -0.55 7.02 -4.09
CA ASN A 187 -0.63 8.11 -3.12
C ASN A 187 -1.49 9.26 -3.65
N ASP A 188 -1.42 9.58 -4.94
CA ASP A 188 -2.28 10.61 -5.53
C ASP A 188 -3.76 10.19 -5.44
N ASP A 189 -4.07 8.92 -5.70
CA ASP A 189 -5.42 8.35 -5.53
C ASP A 189 -5.86 8.37 -4.05
N LEU A 190 -4.94 8.07 -3.13
CA LEU A 190 -5.22 8.12 -1.69
C LEU A 190 -5.44 9.56 -1.21
N GLU A 191 -4.64 10.52 -1.68
CA GLU A 191 -4.81 11.94 -1.42
C GLU A 191 -6.14 12.45 -1.97
N ALA A 192 -6.53 12.02 -3.17
CA ALA A 192 -7.84 12.33 -3.74
C ALA A 192 -8.97 11.75 -2.88
N ALA A 193 -8.86 10.51 -2.41
CA ALA A 193 -9.84 9.88 -1.53
C ALA A 193 -9.93 10.58 -0.16
N VAL A 194 -8.79 10.98 0.42
CA VAL A 194 -8.74 11.74 1.69
C VAL A 194 -9.38 13.12 1.51
N ARG A 195 -9.13 13.78 0.37
CA ARG A 195 -9.75 15.07 0.04
C ARG A 195 -11.26 14.95 -0.11
N GLN A 196 -11.74 13.91 -0.79
CA GLN A 196 -13.17 13.63 -0.92
C GLN A 196 -13.82 13.38 0.44
N LEU A 197 -13.19 12.59 1.31
CA LEU A 197 -13.67 12.36 2.68
C LEU A 197 -13.71 13.65 3.50
N ALA A 198 -12.73 14.54 3.34
CA ALA A 198 -12.74 15.84 3.99
C ALA A 198 -13.92 16.70 3.53
N GLU A 199 -14.17 16.77 2.22
CA GLU A 199 -15.33 17.47 1.64
C GLU A 199 -16.65 16.87 2.14
N ASP A 200 -16.77 15.54 2.17
CA ASP A 200 -17.96 14.85 2.66
C ASP A 200 -18.18 15.11 4.17
N THR A 201 -17.12 15.20 4.97
CA THR A 201 -17.25 15.59 6.39
C THR A 201 -17.65 17.05 6.58
N GLU A 202 -17.19 17.96 5.72
CA GLU A 202 -17.57 19.37 5.75
C GLU A 202 -19.05 19.54 5.34
N GLN A 203 -19.51 18.80 4.33
CA GLN A 203 -20.92 18.71 3.96
C GLN A 203 -21.77 18.05 5.06
N GLY A 204 -21.26 17.01 5.73
CA GLY A 204 -21.89 16.39 6.89
C GLY A 204 -22.03 17.33 8.08
N ALA A 205 -21.09 18.25 8.28
CA ALA A 205 -21.18 19.30 9.30
C ALA A 205 -22.28 20.33 8.97
N ALA A 206 -22.47 20.67 7.70
CA ALA A 206 -23.61 21.47 7.25
C ALA A 206 -24.95 20.75 7.49
N ALA A 207 -25.03 19.45 7.20
CA ALA A 207 -26.21 18.64 7.49
C ALA A 207 -26.51 18.52 9.01
N GLN A 208 -25.50 18.58 9.88
CA GLN A 208 -25.70 18.66 11.33
C GLN A 208 -26.32 20.00 11.77
N ALA A 209 -26.02 21.10 11.08
CA ALA A 209 -26.66 22.38 11.36
C ALA A 209 -28.16 22.34 11.01
N ASP A 210 -28.52 21.66 9.92
CA ASP A 210 -29.92 21.45 9.54
C ASP A 210 -30.66 20.51 10.50
N LYS A 211 -29.98 19.50 11.06
CA LYS A 211 -30.55 18.65 12.12
C LYS A 211 -30.94 19.44 13.36
N GLY A 212 -30.12 20.41 13.77
CA GLY A 212 -30.44 21.29 14.91
C GLY A 212 -31.65 22.19 14.66
N LYS A 213 -31.90 22.56 13.40
CA LYS A 213 -33.10 23.30 13.00
C LYS A 213 -34.34 22.41 13.02
N ALA A 214 -34.24 21.19 12.49
CA ALA A 214 -35.32 20.21 12.54
C ALA A 214 -35.70 19.80 13.98
N GLU A 215 -34.71 19.67 14.88
CA GLU A 215 -34.97 19.39 16.31
C GLU A 215 -35.73 20.54 16.99
N LYS A 216 -35.41 21.81 16.66
CA LYS A 216 -36.19 22.97 17.15
C LYS A 216 -37.61 23.00 16.60
N GLU A 217 -37.78 22.74 15.30
CA GLU A 217 -39.11 22.69 14.67
C GLU A 217 -39.96 21.55 15.28
N LEU A 218 -39.34 20.41 15.59
CA LEU A 218 -40.01 19.30 16.29
C LEU A 218 -40.42 19.70 17.72
N GLU A 219 -39.57 20.39 18.47
CA GLU A 219 -39.89 20.88 19.82
C GLU A 219 -41.04 21.90 19.80
N GLU A 220 -41.08 22.80 18.81
CA GLU A 220 -42.18 23.74 18.61
C GLU A 220 -43.48 23.01 18.24
N ALA A 221 -43.42 22.02 17.34
CA ALA A 221 -44.58 21.20 16.99
C ALA A 221 -45.12 20.42 18.20
N GLN A 222 -44.24 19.90 19.07
CA GLN A 222 -44.64 19.24 20.32
C GLN A 222 -45.36 20.19 21.28
N LYS A 223 -44.88 21.44 21.42
CA LYS A 223 -45.55 22.47 22.25
C LYS A 223 -46.93 22.83 21.70
N GLU A 224 -47.07 22.95 20.39
CA GLU A 224 -48.39 23.20 19.76
C GLU A 224 -49.33 22.00 19.90
N LEU A 225 -48.81 20.76 19.82
CA LEU A 225 -49.59 19.56 20.07
C LEU A 225 -50.07 19.48 21.53
N GLU A 226 -49.23 19.81 22.51
CA GLU A 226 -49.64 19.88 23.93
C GLU A 226 -50.72 20.94 24.16
N LYS A 227 -50.60 22.11 23.52
CA LYS A 227 -51.66 23.13 23.56
C LYS A 227 -52.97 22.61 22.95
N ALA A 228 -52.91 21.94 21.80
CA ALA A 228 -54.09 21.37 21.15
C ALA A 228 -54.75 20.29 22.05
N LEU A 229 -53.96 19.41 22.65
CA LEU A 229 -54.44 18.40 23.60
C LEU A 229 -55.11 19.03 24.83
N SER A 230 -54.58 20.14 25.35
CA SER A 230 -55.22 20.85 26.46
C SER A 230 -56.59 21.42 26.07
N LYS A 231 -56.75 21.91 24.84
CA LYS A 231 -58.04 22.39 24.32
C LYS A 231 -59.04 21.25 24.14
N VAL A 232 -58.60 20.10 23.61
CA VAL A 232 -59.45 18.91 23.46
C VAL A 232 -59.97 18.45 24.82
N LYS A 233 -59.12 18.37 25.84
CA LYS A 233 -59.56 18.02 27.21
C LYS A 233 -60.59 18.98 27.78
N MET A 234 -60.46 20.28 27.52
CA MET A 234 -61.47 21.26 27.92
C MET A 234 -62.80 21.09 27.18
N LEU A 235 -62.75 20.78 25.88
CA LEU A 235 -63.94 20.50 25.07
C LEU A 235 -64.61 19.18 25.49
N GLU A 236 -63.85 18.14 25.82
CA GLU A 236 -64.37 16.88 26.38
C GLU A 236 -65.04 17.09 27.73
N ALA A 237 -64.46 17.92 28.61
CA ALA A 237 -65.08 18.26 29.88
C ALA A 237 -66.41 19.02 29.68
N ALA A 238 -66.45 19.99 28.76
CA ALA A 238 -67.67 20.72 28.41
C ALA A 238 -68.72 19.81 27.71
N ALA A 239 -68.28 18.87 26.87
CA ALA A 239 -69.15 17.91 26.22
C ALA A 239 -69.74 16.91 27.23
N MET A 240 -68.96 16.42 28.19
CA MET A 240 -69.43 15.57 29.29
C MET A 240 -70.43 16.29 30.19
N GLU A 241 -70.27 17.61 30.39
CA GLU A 241 -71.23 18.45 31.10
C GLU A 241 -72.54 18.62 30.31
N SER A 242 -72.46 18.72 28.96
CA SER A 242 -73.61 18.71 28.05
C SER A 242 -74.25 17.32 27.85
N GLN A 243 -73.54 16.22 28.10
CA GLN A 243 -74.02 14.85 27.93
C GLN A 243 -74.90 14.35 29.08
N ARG A 244 -75.08 15.17 30.13
CA ARG A 244 -76.09 14.94 31.18
C ARG A 244 -77.53 15.08 30.68
N ASP A 245 -77.74 15.64 29.49
CA ASP A 245 -79.06 15.69 28.84
C ASP A 245 -79.12 14.84 27.56
N SER A 246 -79.83 13.72 27.68
CA SER A 246 -80.42 12.89 26.61
C SER A 246 -79.55 11.87 25.85
N SER A 247 -80.25 10.80 25.48
CA SER A 247 -79.87 9.45 25.02
C SER A 247 -79.08 9.31 23.71
N ARG A 248 -78.24 10.27 23.30
CA ARG A 248 -77.29 10.12 22.18
C ARG A 248 -75.85 9.78 22.62
N ALA A 249 -75.67 9.39 23.88
CA ALA A 249 -74.35 9.25 24.52
C ALA A 249 -73.52 8.02 24.10
N GLY A 250 -74.13 6.95 23.57
CA GLY A 250 -73.43 5.69 23.33
C GLY A 250 -72.36 5.72 22.22
N GLU A 251 -72.64 6.38 21.10
CA GLU A 251 -71.70 6.43 19.95
C GLU A 251 -70.53 7.39 20.19
N ALA A 252 -70.78 8.52 20.87
CA ALA A 252 -69.73 9.47 21.22
C ALA A 252 -68.72 8.87 22.22
N VAL A 253 -69.21 8.11 23.21
CA VAL A 253 -68.33 7.42 24.18
C VAL A 253 -67.50 6.33 23.50
N LYS A 254 -68.07 5.62 22.51
CA LYS A 254 -67.31 4.62 21.75
C LYS A 254 -66.19 5.26 20.93
N LYS A 255 -66.46 6.35 20.20
CA LYS A 255 -65.44 7.08 19.42
C LYS A 255 -64.37 7.72 20.31
N ALA A 256 -64.73 8.27 21.47
CA ALA A 256 -63.78 8.82 22.42
C ALA A 256 -62.83 7.72 22.97
N ARG A 257 -63.36 6.52 23.24
CA ARG A 257 -62.55 5.38 23.69
C ARG A 257 -61.59 4.87 22.62
N GLU A 258 -62.03 4.79 21.36
CA GLU A 258 -61.17 4.42 20.23
C GLU A 258 -60.04 5.46 20.03
N ALA A 259 -60.36 6.75 20.08
CA ALA A 259 -59.37 7.83 20.01
C ALA A 259 -58.36 7.78 21.18
N GLN A 260 -58.82 7.47 22.40
CA GLN A 260 -57.96 7.33 23.57
C GLN A 260 -57.01 6.12 23.45
N GLU A 261 -57.47 5.01 22.88
CA GLU A 261 -56.61 3.85 22.61
C GLU A 261 -55.58 4.13 21.51
N GLU A 262 -55.96 4.85 20.45
CA GLU A 262 -55.02 5.29 19.42
C GLU A 262 -53.97 6.27 19.97
N GLU A 263 -54.37 7.23 20.80
CA GLU A 263 -53.45 8.16 21.46
C GLU A 263 -52.46 7.40 22.37
N LYS A 264 -52.93 6.39 23.10
CA LYS A 264 -52.06 5.54 23.93
C LYS A 264 -51.04 4.78 23.08
N ARG A 265 -51.46 4.18 21.95
CA ARG A 265 -50.55 3.47 21.03
C ARG A 265 -49.52 4.41 20.41
N ALA A 266 -49.94 5.62 20.02
CA ALA A 266 -49.04 6.64 19.49
C ALA A 266 -47.99 7.07 20.52
N LYS A 267 -48.39 7.26 21.79
CA LYS A 267 -47.45 7.56 22.89
C LYS A 267 -46.46 6.42 23.16
N GLU A 268 -46.91 5.17 23.10
CA GLU A 268 -46.03 4.01 23.24
C GLU A 268 -45.03 3.91 22.07
N GLN A 269 -45.45 4.21 20.84
CA GLN A 269 -44.55 4.25 19.67
C GLN A 269 -43.53 5.39 19.79
N LEU A 270 -43.96 6.61 20.13
CA LEU A 270 -43.06 7.74 20.37
C LEU A 270 -42.06 7.48 21.50
N GLY A 271 -42.48 6.74 22.54
CA GLY A 271 -41.57 6.30 23.61
C GLY A 271 -40.45 5.39 23.08
N LYS A 272 -40.81 4.38 22.26
CA LYS A 272 -39.84 3.46 21.65
C LYS A 272 -38.87 4.18 20.70
N GLU A 273 -39.38 5.09 19.87
CA GLU A 273 -38.55 5.88 18.96
C GLU A 273 -37.60 6.81 19.72
N ARG A 274 -38.06 7.43 20.81
CA ARG A 274 -37.22 8.28 21.66
C ARG A 274 -36.08 7.48 22.30
N ASP A 275 -36.33 6.26 22.75
CA ASP A 275 -35.28 5.42 23.34
C ASP A 275 -34.28 4.94 22.28
N LEU A 276 -34.74 4.60 21.07
CA LEU A 276 -33.85 4.31 19.94
C LEU A 276 -32.95 5.50 19.58
N VAL A 277 -33.49 6.72 19.57
CA VAL A 277 -32.69 7.94 19.31
C VAL A 277 -31.63 8.16 20.40
N LYS A 278 -31.94 7.88 21.68
CA LYS A 278 -30.93 7.97 22.75
C LYS A 278 -29.81 6.95 22.56
N ASP A 279 -30.14 5.72 22.19
CA ASP A 279 -29.14 4.67 21.96
C ASP A 279 -28.23 5.02 20.78
N LEU A 280 -28.80 5.46 19.65
CA LEU A 280 -28.02 5.92 18.49
C LEU A 280 -27.15 7.15 18.82
N THR A 281 -27.64 8.06 19.66
CA THR A 281 -26.86 9.23 20.09
C THR A 281 -25.67 8.82 20.97
N LYS A 282 -25.85 7.81 21.83
CA LYS A 282 -24.78 7.25 22.67
C LYS A 282 -23.72 6.54 21.81
N GLU A 283 -24.15 5.75 20.83
CA GLU A 283 -23.26 5.09 19.88
C GLU A 283 -22.46 6.10 19.03
N ALA A 284 -23.13 7.13 18.50
CA ALA A 284 -22.46 8.21 17.76
C ALA A 284 -21.44 8.97 18.62
N LYS A 285 -21.70 9.14 19.92
CA LYS A 285 -20.72 9.73 20.85
C LYS A 285 -19.51 8.82 21.03
N GLY A 286 -19.72 7.51 21.18
CA GLY A 286 -18.63 6.53 21.27
C GLY A 286 -17.73 6.54 20.04
N LEU A 287 -18.33 6.50 18.85
CA LEU A 287 -17.59 6.56 17.58
C LEU A 287 -16.77 7.86 17.43
N ARG A 288 -17.29 9.00 17.91
CA ARG A 288 -16.54 10.27 17.91
C ARG A 288 -15.34 10.24 18.84
N GLU A 289 -15.45 9.62 20.00
CA GLU A 289 -14.33 9.44 20.94
C GLU A 289 -13.25 8.53 20.35
N GLU A 290 -13.64 7.45 19.65
CA GLU A 290 -12.71 6.58 18.93
C GLU A 290 -12.01 7.30 17.77
N LEU A 291 -12.74 8.05 16.95
CA LEU A 291 -12.16 8.86 15.88
C LEU A 291 -11.18 9.91 16.41
N ALA A 292 -11.49 10.56 17.54
CA ALA A 292 -10.59 11.50 18.19
C ALA A 292 -9.31 10.81 18.70
N LYS A 293 -9.40 9.55 19.16
CA LYS A 293 -8.23 8.75 19.56
C LYS A 293 -7.35 8.42 18.35
N VAL A 294 -7.96 7.93 17.26
CA VAL A 294 -7.24 7.62 16.00
C VAL A 294 -6.56 8.87 15.44
N GLY A 295 -7.22 10.04 15.49
CA GLY A 295 -6.62 11.30 15.07
C GLY A 295 -5.35 11.66 15.85
N LYS A 296 -5.35 11.45 17.18
CA LYS A 296 -4.15 11.67 18.01
C LYS A 296 -3.03 10.68 17.69
N GLU A 297 -3.35 9.42 17.45
CA GLU A 297 -2.38 8.39 17.06
C GLU A 297 -1.76 8.70 15.68
N MET A 298 -2.56 9.21 14.74
CA MET A 298 -2.08 9.62 13.41
C MET A 298 -1.12 10.82 13.49
N GLU A 299 -1.45 11.84 14.29
CA GLU A 299 -0.55 13.00 14.49
C GLU A 299 0.75 12.58 15.20
N ALA A 300 0.69 11.67 16.17
CA ALA A 300 1.88 11.10 16.79
C ALA A 300 2.74 10.32 15.78
N ALA A 301 2.12 9.55 14.88
CA ALA A 301 2.83 8.84 13.82
C ALA A 301 3.51 9.81 12.83
N LYS A 302 2.83 10.88 12.42
CA LYS A 302 3.43 11.94 11.56
C LYS A 302 4.62 12.62 12.23
N ALA A 303 4.54 12.90 13.52
CA ALA A 303 5.66 13.46 14.27
C ALA A 303 6.84 12.48 14.35
N ALA A 304 6.58 11.18 14.51
CA ALA A 304 7.61 10.15 14.52
C ALA A 304 8.30 10.01 13.15
N THR A 305 7.55 10.03 12.04
CA THR A 305 8.12 9.97 10.69
C THR A 305 8.97 11.19 10.39
N ALA A 306 8.52 12.40 10.75
CA ALA A 306 9.30 13.62 10.58
C ALA A 306 10.63 13.59 11.36
N LYS A 307 10.62 12.99 12.56
CA LYS A 307 11.84 12.80 13.37
C LYS A 307 12.83 11.83 12.70
N ILE A 308 12.34 10.71 12.16
CA ILE A 308 13.16 9.73 11.44
C ILE A 308 13.78 10.36 10.19
N GLU A 309 12.99 11.12 9.43
CA GLU A 309 13.46 11.82 8.23
C GLU A 309 14.57 12.84 8.56
N ALA A 310 14.39 13.62 9.62
CA ALA A 310 15.42 14.54 10.10
C ALA A 310 16.71 13.82 10.55
N GLU A 311 16.60 12.66 11.19
CA GLU A 311 17.75 11.84 11.60
C GLU A 311 18.48 11.24 10.39
N MET A 312 17.74 10.73 9.40
CA MET A 312 18.28 10.21 8.15
C MET A 312 19.04 11.30 7.39
N LYS A 313 18.46 12.51 7.29
CA LYS A 313 19.12 13.65 6.64
C LYS A 313 20.46 14.01 7.29
N ARG A 314 20.52 14.03 8.63
CA ARG A 314 21.79 14.24 9.37
C ARG A 314 22.81 13.13 9.11
N LYS A 315 22.37 11.87 9.05
CA LYS A 315 23.27 10.74 8.75
C LYS A 315 23.83 10.82 7.34
N VAL A 316 23.03 11.24 6.35
CA VAL A 316 23.48 11.46 4.98
C VAL A 316 24.54 12.57 4.94
N GLU A 317 24.29 13.70 5.59
CA GLU A 317 25.25 14.82 5.65
C GLU A 317 26.60 14.41 6.26
N VAL A 318 26.60 13.61 7.34
CA VAL A 318 27.83 13.05 7.94
C VAL A 318 28.57 12.10 6.98
N VAL A 319 27.84 11.28 6.22
CA VAL A 319 28.44 10.37 5.23
C VAL A 319 29.05 11.14 4.07
N GLU A 320 28.37 12.20 3.59
CA GLU A 320 28.86 13.08 2.54
C GLU A 320 30.13 13.82 2.99
N GLU A 321 30.16 14.37 4.21
CA GLU A 321 31.37 14.98 4.77
C GLU A 321 32.53 13.99 4.87
N ARG A 322 32.25 12.75 5.29
CA ARG A 322 33.28 11.69 5.38
C ARG A 322 33.81 11.32 4.01
N ALA A 323 32.94 11.19 3.01
CA ALA A 323 33.32 10.92 1.63
C ALA A 323 34.18 12.05 1.06
N ALA A 324 33.79 13.31 1.28
CA ALA A 324 34.57 14.47 0.86
C ALA A 324 35.98 14.49 1.47
N ARG A 325 36.11 14.18 2.77
CA ARG A 325 37.42 14.07 3.45
C ARG A 325 38.27 12.93 2.87
N GLN A 326 37.67 11.80 2.53
CA GLN A 326 38.39 10.69 1.90
C GLN A 326 38.91 11.06 0.51
N VAL A 327 38.11 11.75 -0.30
CA VAL A 327 38.55 12.24 -1.62
C VAL A 327 39.73 13.19 -1.47
N GLN A 328 39.64 14.17 -0.56
CA GLN A 328 40.76 15.10 -0.29
C GLN A 328 42.02 14.39 0.18
N ALA A 329 41.90 13.36 1.02
CA ALA A 329 43.04 12.57 1.48
C ALA A 329 43.70 11.78 0.34
N LEU A 330 42.91 11.21 -0.57
CA LEU A 330 43.41 10.51 -1.75
C LEU A 330 44.11 11.46 -2.72
N GLU A 331 43.55 12.66 -2.95
CA GLU A 331 44.17 13.70 -3.77
C GLU A 331 45.50 14.18 -3.18
N ALA A 332 45.56 14.38 -1.86
CA ALA A 332 46.79 14.74 -1.16
C ALA A 332 47.85 13.64 -1.28
N SER A 333 47.46 12.37 -1.13
CA SER A 333 48.36 11.22 -1.31
C SER A 333 48.90 11.16 -2.74
N ALA A 334 48.04 11.30 -3.74
CA ALA A 334 48.43 11.28 -5.15
C ALA A 334 49.37 12.45 -5.51
N ARG A 335 49.20 13.62 -4.87
CA ARG A 335 50.11 14.76 -5.04
C ARG A 335 51.50 14.47 -4.49
N LEU A 336 51.59 13.92 -3.27
CA LEU A 336 52.86 13.53 -2.65
C LEU A 336 53.60 12.47 -3.49
N GLU A 337 52.89 11.51 -4.06
CA GLU A 337 53.46 10.52 -4.97
C GLU A 337 54.04 11.16 -6.24
N ARG A 338 53.36 12.14 -6.83
CA ARG A 338 53.87 12.89 -7.99
C ARG A 338 55.11 13.72 -7.65
N GLU A 339 55.12 14.39 -6.49
CA GLU A 339 56.28 15.15 -6.02
C GLU A 339 57.49 14.22 -5.73
N ALA A 340 57.24 13.04 -5.15
CA ALA A 340 58.26 12.01 -4.94
C ALA A 340 58.81 11.43 -6.26
N ALA A 341 57.94 11.22 -7.26
CA ALA A 341 58.37 10.77 -8.58
C ALA A 341 59.21 11.85 -9.31
N ALA A 342 58.82 13.12 -9.20
CA ALA A 342 59.54 14.23 -9.81
C ALA A 342 60.95 14.42 -9.22
N SER A 343 61.11 14.29 -7.90
CA SER A 343 62.42 14.41 -7.23
C SER A 343 63.39 13.30 -7.62
N LYS A 344 62.91 12.07 -7.86
CA LYS A 344 63.75 10.97 -8.37
C LYS A 344 64.21 11.18 -9.81
N GLY A 345 63.41 11.85 -10.64
CA GLY A 345 63.75 12.12 -12.05
C GLY A 345 64.84 13.18 -12.25
N ALA A 346 64.98 14.14 -11.33
CA ALA A 346 65.92 15.26 -11.49
C ALA A 346 67.39 14.90 -11.21
N GLY A 347 67.69 13.75 -10.57
CA GLY A 347 69.04 13.36 -10.17
C GLY A 347 69.84 12.52 -11.19
N GLY A 348 69.23 12.07 -12.29
CA GLY A 348 69.83 11.10 -13.22
C GLY A 348 70.61 11.69 -14.42
N GLY A 349 70.74 13.02 -14.51
CA GLY A 349 71.26 13.70 -15.71
C GLY A 349 72.74 14.08 -15.71
N GLY A 350 73.54 13.63 -14.74
CA GLY A 350 74.93 14.04 -14.62
C GLY A 350 75.88 12.84 -14.55
N ASP A 351 76.25 12.25 -15.68
CA ASP A 351 77.65 12.01 -16.07
C ASP A 351 77.72 11.34 -17.46
N ALA A 352 77.60 12.15 -18.52
CA ALA A 352 77.82 11.69 -19.89
C ALA A 352 78.56 12.76 -20.69
N ARG A 353 79.74 13.17 -20.19
CA ARG A 353 80.80 13.77 -21.01
C ARG A 353 82.12 13.10 -20.67
N ARG A 354 82.35 11.96 -21.34
CA ARG A 354 83.67 11.54 -21.77
C ARG A 354 83.98 12.16 -23.11
#